data_AF-A0A7S0Z8F6-F1
#
_entry.id   AF-A0A7S0Z8F6-F1
#
_cell.length_a   1.000
_cell.length_b   1.000
_cell.length_c   1.000
_cell.angle_alpha   90.00
_cell.angle_beta   90.00
_cell.angle_gamma   90.00
#
_symmetry.space_group_name_H-M   'P 1'
#
loop_
_entity.id
_entity.type
_entity.pdbx_description
1 polymer ?
#
loop_
_entity_poly.entity_id
_entity_poly.type
_entity_poly.pdbx_seq_one_letter_code
_entity_poly.pdbx_strand_id
1 'polypeptide(L)'
;YLLNEGLWSAESSLFAMDYLPFFSACRGYDSHIYFQHFTENDFKPVLFGEQDAPQTFVSYGESVLVPPEETIFIDQYAPQIQQPVADSVAITLDCFYEEAFTEASAKKRWYEAEGDTLFYLTAEAESQSALFEASILANEQTEPPINRAPYMNAIVAQENIPVIFGPTDGVAVAGGMMPTTVAFEILYYQLSATDKRLVVATVTLDEYVSANSHDGTYTLTITTAALGWFDLLNFFAFDFMFYLVLFVAIGFLAVVLIFSFWLVVRIFTLLKDPPRFRFLPYLRIMIGPPLLGVGLGMAPFFVAQTGLRFFFTL
;
A
#
# COMPACT_ATOMS: atom_id res chain seq x y z
N TYR A 1 -15.53 -19.26 15.40
CA TYR A 1 -16.53 -18.59 16.26
C TYR A 1 -15.92 -17.80 17.42
N LEU A 2 -14.89 -16.98 17.19
CA LEU A 2 -14.30 -16.10 18.23
C LEU A 2 -14.17 -14.64 17.79
N LEU A 3 -14.91 -14.23 16.77
CA LEU A 3 -15.22 -12.81 16.52
C LEU A 3 -16.69 -12.63 16.84
N ASN A 4 -16.95 -12.51 18.14
CA ASN A 4 -18.29 -12.42 18.73
C ASN A 4 -19.00 -11.17 18.19
N GLU A 5 -20.30 -11.26 17.89
CA GLU A 5 -21.14 -10.11 17.49
C GLU A 5 -21.04 -8.93 18.49
N GLY A 6 -20.61 -9.22 19.72
CA GLY A 6 -20.25 -8.25 20.76
C GLY A 6 -19.15 -7.25 20.37
N LEU A 7 -18.15 -7.65 19.58
CA LEU A 7 -17.04 -6.77 19.14
C LEU A 7 -17.52 -5.66 18.20
N TRP A 8 -18.55 -5.93 17.40
CA TRP A 8 -19.17 -4.95 16.50
C TRP A 8 -20.26 -4.12 17.19
N SER A 9 -20.67 -4.51 18.39
CA SER A 9 -21.66 -3.80 19.22
C SER A 9 -21.01 -2.87 20.25
N ALA A 10 -19.76 -3.14 20.63
CA ALA A 10 -18.92 -2.22 21.39
C ALA A 10 -18.29 -1.22 20.41
N GLU A 11 -18.21 0.05 20.78
CA GLU A 11 -17.60 1.13 19.99
C GLU A 11 -16.06 0.97 19.81
N SER A 12 -15.53 -0.25 19.83
CA SER A 12 -14.13 -0.51 19.51
C SER A 12 -13.92 -0.46 17.99
N SER A 13 -13.46 0.69 17.51
CA SER A 13 -13.21 0.95 16.09
C SER A 13 -11.91 0.35 15.54
N LEU A 14 -10.99 -0.13 16.40
CA LEU A 14 -9.69 -0.66 15.98
C LEU A 14 -9.17 -1.73 16.94
N PHE A 15 -8.61 -2.80 16.37
CA PHE A 15 -7.85 -3.82 17.07
C PHE A 15 -6.74 -4.34 16.15
N ALA A 16 -5.60 -4.68 16.74
CA ALA A 16 -4.47 -5.26 16.02
C ALA A 16 -4.51 -6.80 16.08
N MET A 17 -4.08 -7.46 15.00
CA MET A 17 -4.00 -8.91 14.88
C MET A 17 -2.79 -9.31 14.04
N ASP A 18 -2.30 -10.53 14.24
CA ASP A 18 -1.14 -11.12 13.56
C ASP A 18 -1.51 -12.01 12.36
N TYR A 19 -2.81 -12.20 12.13
CA TYR A 19 -3.36 -12.97 11.02
C TYR A 19 -4.15 -12.09 10.05
N LEU A 20 -4.31 -12.56 8.82
CA LEU A 20 -5.06 -11.83 7.81
C LEU A 20 -6.57 -11.86 8.11
N PRO A 21 -7.26 -10.71 8.14
CA PRO A 21 -8.70 -10.68 8.26
C PRO A 21 -9.37 -11.11 6.96
N PHE A 22 -10.64 -11.54 7.03
CA PHE A 22 -11.51 -11.97 5.92
C PHE A 22 -11.13 -13.29 5.24
N PHE A 23 -9.84 -13.61 5.12
CA PHE A 23 -9.36 -14.87 4.56
C PHE A 23 -9.36 -15.96 5.64
N SER A 24 -10.23 -16.95 5.46
CA SER A 24 -10.44 -18.04 6.41
C SER A 24 -10.80 -19.33 5.68
N ALA A 25 -10.74 -20.46 6.40
CA ALA A 25 -11.03 -21.80 5.89
C ALA A 25 -10.23 -22.16 4.62
N CYS A 26 -8.95 -21.78 4.57
CA CYS A 26 -8.08 -22.03 3.42
C CYS A 26 -7.28 -23.32 3.61
N ARG A 27 -7.18 -24.17 2.59
CA ARG A 27 -6.47 -25.46 2.66
C ARG A 27 -5.02 -25.30 3.13
N GLY A 28 -4.63 -26.09 4.14
CA GLY A 28 -3.31 -26.00 4.79
C GLY A 28 -3.27 -25.00 5.94
N TYR A 29 -4.26 -24.12 5.98
CA TYR A 29 -4.63 -23.28 7.10
C TYR A 29 -6.00 -23.75 7.60
N ASP A 30 -6.44 -23.25 8.75
CA ASP A 30 -7.78 -23.55 9.25
C ASP A 30 -8.57 -22.24 9.22
N SER A 31 -8.91 -21.72 10.39
CA SER A 31 -9.63 -20.45 10.54
C SER A 31 -8.77 -19.20 10.34
N HIS A 32 -7.45 -19.30 10.52
CA HIS A 32 -6.57 -18.14 10.54
C HIS A 32 -5.29 -18.38 9.74
N ILE A 33 -4.84 -17.31 9.12
CA ILE A 33 -3.64 -17.29 8.29
C ILE A 33 -2.69 -16.23 8.83
N TYR A 34 -1.62 -16.66 9.49
CA TYR A 34 -0.65 -15.74 10.12
C TYR A 34 0.19 -15.01 9.08
N PHE A 35 0.34 -13.70 9.23
CA PHE A 35 1.07 -12.87 8.29
C PHE A 35 2.55 -13.30 8.17
N GLN A 36 3.18 -13.60 9.31
CA GLN A 36 4.56 -14.08 9.38
C GLN A 36 4.80 -15.32 8.50
N HIS A 37 3.78 -16.17 8.31
CA HIS A 37 3.96 -17.38 7.51
C HIS A 37 4.34 -17.06 6.07
N PHE A 38 3.87 -15.95 5.50
CA PHE A 38 4.15 -15.61 4.10
C PHE A 38 5.33 -14.68 3.90
N THR A 39 5.86 -14.10 4.97
CA THR A 39 7.01 -13.20 4.90
C THR A 39 8.31 -13.88 5.31
N GLU A 40 8.26 -14.88 6.21
CA GLU A 40 9.45 -15.49 6.82
C GLU A 40 9.64 -16.98 6.54
N ASN A 41 8.59 -17.73 6.17
CA ASN A 41 8.72 -19.17 5.98
C ASN A 41 9.09 -19.55 4.54
N ASP A 42 9.93 -20.58 4.43
CA ASP A 42 10.32 -21.20 3.16
C ASP A 42 9.24 -22.18 2.68
N PHE A 43 8.50 -21.81 1.65
CA PHE A 43 7.56 -22.66 0.92
C PHE A 43 8.24 -23.32 -0.27
N LYS A 44 8.30 -24.64 -0.21
CA LYS A 44 8.77 -25.47 -1.34
C LYS A 44 7.71 -26.50 -1.71
N PRO A 45 7.53 -26.77 -3.01
CA PRO A 45 6.67 -27.84 -3.45
C PRO A 45 7.18 -29.18 -2.90
N VAL A 46 6.26 -30.02 -2.44
CA VAL A 46 6.61 -31.38 -1.99
C VAL A 46 6.76 -32.26 -3.22
N LEU A 47 8.00 -32.63 -3.51
CA LEU A 47 8.37 -33.48 -4.65
C LEU A 47 8.58 -34.93 -4.18
N PHE A 48 8.11 -35.89 -4.98
CA PHE A 48 8.41 -37.32 -4.83
C PHE A 48 8.88 -37.90 -6.16
N GLY A 49 9.78 -38.87 -6.14
CA GLY A 49 10.32 -39.50 -7.34
C GLY A 49 11.85 -39.51 -7.35
N GLU A 50 12.42 -40.00 -8.43
CA GLU A 50 13.87 -40.04 -8.63
C GLU A 50 14.40 -38.63 -8.93
N GLN A 51 15.65 -38.34 -8.53
CA GLN A 51 16.22 -36.99 -8.54
C GLN A 51 16.23 -36.33 -9.94
N ASP A 52 16.21 -37.13 -11.00
CA ASP A 52 16.19 -36.69 -12.40
C ASP A 52 14.77 -36.50 -12.98
N ALA A 53 13.72 -36.92 -12.27
CA ALA A 53 12.31 -36.78 -12.68
C ALA A 53 11.37 -36.67 -11.46
N PRO A 54 11.47 -35.59 -10.67
CA PRO A 54 10.58 -35.37 -9.53
C PRO A 54 9.14 -35.11 -10.00
N GLN A 55 8.18 -35.75 -9.35
CA GLN A 55 6.75 -35.47 -9.48
C GLN A 55 6.28 -34.63 -8.30
N THR A 56 5.53 -33.57 -8.60
CA THR A 56 4.94 -32.71 -7.57
C THR A 56 3.70 -33.38 -6.98
N PHE A 57 3.71 -33.64 -5.67
CA PHE A 57 2.57 -34.22 -4.97
C PHE A 57 1.62 -33.15 -4.47
N VAL A 58 2.15 -32.12 -3.79
CA VAL A 58 1.41 -30.95 -3.35
C VAL A 58 2.30 -29.73 -3.52
N SER A 59 1.78 -28.70 -4.18
CA SER A 59 2.40 -27.38 -4.24
C SER A 59 1.38 -26.35 -3.80
N TYR A 60 1.70 -25.63 -2.74
CA TYR A 60 0.97 -24.43 -2.34
C TYR A 60 1.61 -23.16 -2.91
N GLY A 61 2.72 -23.28 -3.63
CA GLY A 61 3.52 -22.15 -4.08
C GLY A 61 5.02 -22.38 -3.92
N GLU A 62 5.78 -21.33 -4.21
CA GLU A 62 7.23 -21.28 -4.06
C GLU A 62 7.63 -19.95 -3.40
N SER A 63 8.56 -20.02 -2.46
CA SER A 63 9.27 -18.86 -1.94
C SER A 63 10.72 -18.88 -2.39
N VAL A 64 11.22 -17.73 -2.79
CA VAL A 64 12.63 -17.45 -3.00
C VAL A 64 13.08 -16.58 -1.85
N LEU A 65 13.67 -17.20 -0.82
CA LEU A 65 14.30 -16.48 0.29
C LEU A 65 15.79 -16.32 -0.01
N VAL A 66 16.25 -15.07 -0.05
CA VAL A 66 17.62 -14.66 -0.38
C VAL A 66 18.40 -14.46 0.92
N PRO A 67 19.56 -15.11 1.10
CA PRO A 67 20.41 -14.88 2.26
C PRO A 67 20.88 -13.41 2.34
N PRO A 68 21.07 -12.85 3.55
CA PRO A 68 21.48 -11.45 3.73
C PRO A 68 22.76 -11.05 2.98
N GLU A 69 23.69 -11.99 2.79
CA GLU A 69 24.93 -11.79 2.03
C GLU A 69 24.73 -11.66 0.52
N GLU A 70 23.65 -12.21 -0.02
CA GLU A 70 23.29 -12.17 -1.45
C GLU A 70 22.23 -11.10 -1.74
N THR A 71 21.59 -10.56 -0.70
CA THR A 71 20.57 -9.51 -0.82
C THR A 71 21.16 -8.21 -1.36
N ILE A 72 20.61 -7.74 -2.48
CA ILE A 72 20.92 -6.43 -3.06
C ILE A 72 19.71 -5.53 -2.82
N PHE A 73 19.85 -4.63 -1.85
CA PHE A 73 18.84 -3.63 -1.52
C PHE A 73 18.98 -2.38 -2.41
N ILE A 74 17.90 -1.59 -2.48
CA ILE A 74 17.87 -0.36 -3.27
C ILE A 74 18.30 0.82 -2.39
N ASP A 75 19.34 1.54 -2.81
CA ASP A 75 19.65 2.86 -2.25
C ASP A 75 18.96 3.95 -3.08
N GLN A 76 18.19 4.80 -2.40
CA GLN A 76 17.50 5.93 -3.02
C GLN A 76 18.44 6.86 -3.80
N TYR A 77 19.71 7.00 -3.40
CA TYR A 77 20.70 7.84 -4.09
C TYR A 77 21.48 7.12 -5.20
N ALA A 78 21.28 5.82 -5.38
CA ALA A 78 22.01 5.00 -6.36
C ALA A 78 21.06 4.40 -7.43
N PRO A 79 20.56 5.22 -8.38
CA PRO A 79 19.62 4.76 -9.42
C PRO A 79 20.22 3.76 -10.41
N GLN A 80 21.51 3.45 -10.31
CA GLN A 80 22.17 2.45 -11.15
C GLN A 80 21.67 1.04 -10.83
N ILE A 81 21.31 0.78 -9.57
CA ILE A 81 20.71 -0.48 -9.14
C ILE A 81 19.19 -0.31 -9.33
N GLN A 82 18.67 -0.90 -10.40
CA GLN A 82 17.26 -0.74 -10.76
C GLN A 82 16.35 -1.81 -10.16
N GLN A 83 16.89 -3.01 -9.93
CA GLN A 83 16.14 -4.17 -9.47
C GLN A 83 16.82 -4.75 -8.22
N PRO A 84 16.08 -4.97 -7.13
CA PRO A 84 16.61 -5.64 -5.96
C PRO A 84 16.81 -7.14 -6.20
N VAL A 85 17.73 -7.73 -5.45
CA VAL A 85 17.77 -9.18 -5.23
C VAL A 85 17.30 -9.38 -3.81
N ALA A 86 16.05 -9.82 -3.65
CA ALA A 86 15.37 -9.90 -2.37
C ALA A 86 14.30 -11.00 -2.38
N ASP A 87 13.66 -11.19 -1.24
CA ASP A 87 12.71 -12.27 -1.05
C ASP A 87 11.48 -12.11 -1.93
N SER A 88 10.99 -13.21 -2.50
CA SER A 88 9.67 -13.22 -3.12
C SER A 88 8.91 -14.48 -2.73
N VAL A 89 7.61 -14.34 -2.52
CA VAL A 89 6.74 -15.45 -2.18
C VAL A 89 5.53 -15.39 -3.08
N ALA A 90 5.18 -16.51 -3.70
CA ALA A 90 3.95 -16.66 -4.47
C ALA A 90 3.28 -17.96 -4.06
N ILE A 91 2.15 -17.85 -3.39
CA ILE A 91 1.37 -19.00 -2.91
C ILE A 91 -0.07 -18.93 -3.39
N THR A 92 -0.67 -20.10 -3.55
CA THR A 92 -2.05 -20.27 -3.99
C THR A 92 -2.75 -21.27 -3.07
N LEU A 93 -3.86 -20.84 -2.49
CA LEU A 93 -4.63 -21.59 -1.51
C LEU A 93 -6.09 -21.72 -1.97
N ASP A 94 -6.67 -22.91 -1.82
CA ASP A 94 -8.09 -23.14 -2.02
C ASP A 94 -8.83 -22.79 -0.72
N CYS A 95 -9.78 -21.86 -0.75
CA CYS A 95 -10.48 -21.33 0.41
C CYS A 95 -12.00 -21.47 0.29
N PHE A 96 -12.70 -21.34 1.42
CA PHE A 96 -14.15 -21.37 1.48
C PHE A 96 -14.72 -20.08 2.06
N TYR A 97 -15.85 -19.62 1.54
CA TYR A 97 -16.61 -18.53 2.14
C TYR A 97 -17.30 -19.03 3.42
N GLU A 98 -16.92 -18.47 4.57
CA GLU A 98 -17.59 -18.77 5.85
C GLU A 98 -18.94 -18.04 6.00
N GLU A 99 -19.12 -16.93 5.29
CA GLU A 99 -20.35 -16.14 5.34
C GLU A 99 -21.48 -16.79 4.52
N ALA A 100 -22.72 -16.73 5.03
CA ALA A 100 -23.89 -17.17 4.27
C ALA A 100 -24.10 -16.24 3.06
N PHE A 101 -23.70 -16.70 1.88
CA PHE A 101 -23.69 -15.91 0.64
C PHE A 101 -24.98 -16.00 -0.18
N THR A 102 -25.78 -17.05 0.03
CA THR A 102 -27.07 -17.26 -0.65
C THR A 102 -28.21 -16.42 -0.08
N GLU A 103 -28.05 -15.92 1.16
CA GLU A 103 -29.03 -15.07 1.82
C GLU A 103 -28.76 -13.59 1.50
N ALA A 104 -29.80 -12.77 1.49
CA ALA A 104 -29.65 -11.32 1.33
C ALA A 104 -29.06 -10.74 2.62
N SER A 105 -27.88 -10.12 2.54
CA SER A 105 -27.26 -9.42 3.68
C SER A 105 -27.68 -7.94 3.69
N ALA A 106 -27.92 -7.40 4.89
CA ALA A 106 -28.15 -5.96 5.08
C ALA A 106 -26.84 -5.15 5.09
N LYS A 107 -25.70 -5.81 5.32
CA LYS A 107 -24.36 -5.20 5.32
C LYS A 107 -23.60 -5.60 4.06
N LYS A 108 -22.85 -4.66 3.49
CA LYS A 108 -21.92 -4.90 2.39
C LYS A 108 -20.87 -5.91 2.83
N ARG A 109 -20.68 -6.97 2.05
CA ARG A 109 -19.66 -8.00 2.32
C ARG A 109 -18.29 -7.57 1.82
N TRP A 110 -17.22 -8.16 2.36
CA TRP A 110 -15.86 -7.78 1.99
C TRP A 110 -15.56 -8.01 0.50
N TYR A 111 -16.13 -9.06 -0.09
CA TYR A 111 -15.96 -9.39 -1.51
C TYR A 111 -16.88 -8.58 -2.45
N GLU A 112 -17.71 -7.71 -1.90
CA GLU A 112 -18.53 -6.74 -2.64
C GLU A 112 -17.86 -5.35 -2.67
N ALA A 113 -16.66 -5.20 -2.12
CA ALA A 113 -15.89 -3.97 -2.08
C ALA A 113 -15.51 -3.47 -3.50
N GLU A 114 -15.61 -2.16 -3.71
CA GLU A 114 -15.36 -1.50 -5.01
C GLU A 114 -14.31 -0.39 -4.87
N GLY A 115 -13.12 -0.77 -4.40
CA GLY A 115 -12.04 0.16 -4.05
C GLY A 115 -12.06 0.60 -2.58
N ASP A 116 -12.76 -0.14 -1.72
CA ASP A 116 -12.85 0.18 -0.30
C ASP A 116 -11.59 -0.30 0.45
N THR A 117 -11.15 0.47 1.43
CA THR A 117 -10.12 0.02 2.38
C THR A 117 -10.78 -0.75 3.51
N LEU A 118 -10.46 -2.04 3.65
CA LEU A 118 -11.08 -2.89 4.66
C LEU A 118 -10.24 -3.05 5.92
N PHE A 119 -8.92 -3.06 5.78
CA PHE A 119 -7.98 -3.11 6.91
C PHE A 119 -6.66 -2.43 6.55
N TYR A 120 -5.80 -2.29 7.55
CA TYR A 120 -4.48 -1.66 7.42
C TYR A 120 -3.38 -2.65 7.82
N LEU A 121 -2.25 -2.57 7.14
CA LEU A 121 -1.01 -3.22 7.54
C LEU A 121 -0.04 -2.18 8.09
N THR A 122 0.80 -2.56 9.04
CA THR A 122 1.92 -1.71 9.45
C THR A 122 2.97 -1.69 8.35
N ALA A 123 3.54 -0.52 8.07
CA ALA A 123 4.61 -0.42 7.07
C ALA A 123 5.88 -1.13 7.53
N GLU A 124 6.15 -1.12 8.83
CA GLU A 124 7.33 -1.73 9.46
C GLU A 124 6.92 -2.92 10.33
N ALA A 125 7.88 -3.79 10.62
CA ALA A 125 7.66 -4.96 11.47
C ALA A 125 7.41 -4.53 12.92
N GLU A 126 6.33 -5.05 13.51
CA GLU A 126 5.95 -4.77 14.89
C GLU A 126 6.40 -5.86 15.86
N SER A 127 6.65 -5.46 17.12
CA SER A 127 6.93 -6.42 18.17
C SER A 127 5.64 -7.12 18.65
N GLN A 128 5.76 -8.38 19.06
CA GLN A 128 4.61 -9.14 19.59
C GLN A 128 3.97 -8.46 20.81
N SER A 129 4.77 -7.79 21.65
CA SER A 129 4.26 -7.02 22.79
C SER A 129 3.41 -5.83 22.36
N ALA A 130 3.88 -5.04 21.38
CA ALA A 130 3.14 -3.89 20.88
C ALA A 130 1.82 -4.31 20.22
N LEU A 131 1.84 -5.41 19.47
CA LEU A 131 0.65 -5.98 18.87
C LEU A 131 -0.35 -6.47 19.94
N PHE A 132 0.14 -7.13 21.00
CA PHE A 132 -0.68 -7.61 22.10
C PHE A 132 -1.39 -6.46 22.83
N GLU A 133 -0.69 -5.34 23.09
CA GLU A 133 -1.24 -4.13 23.72
C GLU A 133 -2.45 -3.54 22.97
N ALA A 134 -2.51 -3.69 21.65
CA ALA A 134 -3.61 -3.21 20.82
C ALA A 134 -4.58 -4.32 20.39
N SER A 135 -4.36 -5.56 20.84
CA SER A 135 -5.16 -6.71 20.44
C SER A 135 -6.54 -6.74 21.10
N ILE A 136 -7.41 -7.61 20.59
CA ILE A 136 -8.72 -7.91 21.20
C ILE A 136 -8.61 -8.59 22.56
N LEU A 137 -7.46 -9.19 22.87
CA LEU A 137 -7.22 -9.90 24.12
C LEU A 137 -6.75 -8.97 25.25
N ALA A 138 -6.23 -7.79 24.90
CA ALA A 138 -5.87 -6.76 25.86
C ALA A 138 -7.12 -6.15 26.50
N ASN A 139 -7.09 -6.00 27.82
CA ASN A 139 -8.14 -5.37 28.59
C ASN A 139 -7.51 -4.45 29.66
N GLU A 140 -8.32 -3.75 30.45
CA GLU A 140 -7.80 -2.83 31.49
C GLU A 140 -7.00 -3.54 32.60
N GLN A 141 -7.03 -4.88 32.64
CA GLN A 141 -6.33 -5.72 33.60
C GLN A 141 -5.09 -6.41 32.99
N THR A 142 -4.82 -6.27 31.69
CA THR A 142 -3.60 -6.82 31.08
C THR A 142 -2.40 -5.92 31.36
N GLU A 143 -1.24 -6.54 31.60
CA GLU A 143 0.06 -5.89 31.60
C GLU A 143 0.81 -6.32 30.34
N PRO A 144 1.14 -5.38 29.42
CA PRO A 144 0.96 -3.93 29.49
C PRO A 144 -0.51 -3.50 29.24
N PRO A 145 -0.90 -2.28 29.69
CA PRO A 145 -2.26 -1.78 29.53
C PRO A 145 -2.60 -1.59 28.05
N ILE A 146 -3.89 -1.63 27.74
CA ILE A 146 -4.37 -1.46 26.36
C ILE A 146 -3.92 -0.12 25.77
N ASN A 147 -3.27 -0.17 24.60
CA ASN A 147 -2.76 1.01 23.94
C ASN A 147 -2.95 0.94 22.42
N ARG A 148 -4.02 1.58 21.94
CA ARG A 148 -4.37 1.64 20.51
C ARG A 148 -3.95 2.95 19.83
N ALA A 149 -3.51 3.93 20.61
CA ALA A 149 -3.18 5.26 20.11
C ALA A 149 -2.09 5.26 19.02
N PRO A 150 -1.02 4.44 19.12
CA PRO A 150 0.00 4.37 18.07
C PRO A 150 -0.58 4.01 16.70
N TYR A 151 -1.38 2.95 16.63
CA TYR A 151 -1.99 2.48 15.38
C TYR A 151 -3.00 3.49 14.82
N MET A 152 -3.83 4.11 15.67
CA MET A 152 -4.76 5.15 15.24
C MET A 152 -4.02 6.38 14.68
N ASN A 153 -2.94 6.80 15.34
CA ASN A 153 -2.11 7.91 14.89
C ASN A 153 -1.42 7.59 13.57
N ALA A 154 -0.89 6.38 13.40
CA ALA A 154 -0.25 5.92 12.16
C ALA A 154 -1.24 5.89 10.98
N ILE A 155 -2.50 5.50 11.20
CA ILE A 155 -3.56 5.57 10.17
C ILE A 155 -3.86 7.04 9.81
N VAL A 156 -4.01 7.92 10.80
CA VAL A 156 -4.28 9.35 10.56
C VAL A 156 -3.11 10.04 9.85
N ALA A 157 -1.88 9.64 10.18
CA ALA A 157 -0.65 10.12 9.56
C ALA A 157 -0.36 9.49 8.18
N GLN A 158 -1.18 8.51 7.74
CA GLN A 158 -0.98 7.75 6.50
C GLN A 158 0.34 6.97 6.46
N GLU A 159 0.83 6.55 7.64
CA GLU A 159 2.03 5.71 7.80
C GLU A 159 1.70 4.22 7.66
N ASN A 160 0.48 3.82 8.03
CA ASN A 160 0.00 2.45 7.80
C ASN A 160 -0.50 2.27 6.38
N ILE A 161 -0.24 1.08 5.82
CA ILE A 161 -0.58 0.74 4.45
C ILE A 161 -2.06 0.32 4.38
N PRO A 162 -2.93 1.08 3.68
CA PRO A 162 -4.31 0.68 3.48
C PRO A 162 -4.39 -0.51 2.51
N VAL A 163 -5.13 -1.55 2.89
CA VAL A 163 -5.40 -2.68 2.00
C VAL A 163 -6.69 -2.41 1.24
N ILE A 164 -6.53 -2.10 -0.05
CA ILE A 164 -7.63 -1.73 -0.94
C ILE A 164 -8.18 -2.99 -1.60
N PHE A 165 -9.49 -3.19 -1.49
CA PHE A 165 -10.21 -4.29 -2.13
C PHE A 165 -10.98 -3.75 -3.32
N GLY A 166 -10.84 -4.37 -4.48
CA GLY A 166 -11.64 -4.00 -5.64
C GLY A 166 -11.65 -5.06 -6.73
N PRO A 167 -12.60 -4.96 -7.66
CA PRO A 167 -12.59 -5.78 -8.86
C PRO A 167 -11.37 -5.45 -9.73
N THR A 168 -10.95 -6.40 -10.56
CA THR A 168 -10.01 -6.13 -11.65
C THR A 168 -10.50 -4.98 -12.53
N ASP A 169 -9.57 -4.13 -12.98
CA ASP A 169 -9.86 -2.93 -13.76
C ASP A 169 -10.80 -3.21 -14.95
N GLY A 170 -11.87 -2.43 -15.03
CA GLY A 170 -12.85 -2.51 -16.12
C GLY A 170 -14.00 -3.49 -15.90
N VAL A 171 -14.05 -4.19 -14.77
CA VAL A 171 -15.18 -5.06 -14.39
C VAL A 171 -16.18 -4.28 -13.55
N ALA A 172 -17.40 -4.12 -14.06
CA ALA A 172 -18.52 -3.58 -13.28
C ALA A 172 -19.19 -4.72 -12.50
N VAL A 173 -19.08 -4.71 -11.18
CA VAL A 173 -19.66 -5.74 -10.32
C VAL A 173 -21.17 -5.49 -10.20
N ALA A 174 -21.97 -6.46 -10.63
CA ALA A 174 -23.40 -6.46 -10.36
C ALA A 174 -23.65 -7.11 -8.99
N GLY A 175 -24.59 -6.58 -8.21
CA GLY A 175 -24.94 -7.16 -6.91
C GLY A 175 -25.36 -8.63 -7.02
N GLY A 176 -24.86 -9.48 -6.12
CA GLY A 176 -25.10 -10.93 -6.13
C GLY A 176 -24.09 -11.75 -6.95
N MET A 177 -23.03 -11.11 -7.43
CA MET A 177 -21.88 -11.77 -8.04
C MET A 177 -20.78 -11.97 -6.99
N MET A 178 -20.11 -13.12 -7.04
CA MET A 178 -19.06 -13.53 -6.11
C MET A 178 -17.78 -13.85 -6.88
N PRO A 179 -16.61 -13.37 -6.43
CA PRO A 179 -15.35 -13.70 -7.09
C PRO A 179 -14.92 -15.13 -6.75
N THR A 180 -14.47 -15.88 -7.75
CA THR A 180 -13.83 -17.19 -7.56
C THR A 180 -12.33 -17.05 -7.41
N THR A 181 -11.75 -15.92 -7.82
CA THR A 181 -10.32 -15.66 -7.77
C THR A 181 -10.04 -14.39 -6.98
N VAL A 182 -9.19 -14.51 -5.97
CA VAL A 182 -8.79 -13.42 -5.07
C VAL A 182 -7.27 -13.36 -5.07
N ALA A 183 -6.69 -12.27 -5.56
CA ALA A 183 -5.26 -12.06 -5.55
C ALA A 183 -4.90 -10.96 -4.54
N PHE A 184 -4.09 -11.30 -3.56
CA PHE A 184 -3.59 -10.39 -2.55
C PHE A 184 -2.10 -10.13 -2.79
N GLU A 185 -1.80 -8.92 -3.26
CA GLU A 185 -0.45 -8.50 -3.60
C GLU A 185 0.10 -7.57 -2.51
N ILE A 186 1.31 -7.87 -2.05
CA ILE A 186 2.06 -7.09 -1.07
C ILE A 186 3.41 -6.71 -1.68
N LEU A 187 3.62 -5.42 -1.88
CA LEU A 187 4.84 -4.88 -2.46
C LEU A 187 5.62 -4.12 -1.40
N TYR A 188 6.92 -4.40 -1.30
CA TYR A 188 7.77 -3.87 -0.24
C TYR A 188 9.07 -3.25 -0.77
N TYR A 189 9.65 -2.38 0.04
CA TYR A 189 10.96 -1.78 -0.14
C TYR A 189 11.97 -2.51 0.75
N GLN A 190 12.94 -3.17 0.14
CA GLN A 190 14.12 -3.69 0.85
C GLN A 190 15.08 -2.53 1.16
N LEU A 191 15.17 -2.15 2.45
CA LEU A 191 15.98 -1.02 2.93
C LEU A 191 17.42 -1.39 3.24
N SER A 192 17.61 -2.59 3.78
CA SER A 192 18.91 -3.14 4.16
C SER A 192 18.96 -4.61 3.76
N ALA A 193 19.98 -5.37 4.16
CA ALA A 193 20.00 -6.81 3.90
C ALA A 193 18.89 -7.58 4.62
N THR A 194 18.29 -7.00 5.67
CA THR A 194 17.29 -7.65 6.52
C THR A 194 15.99 -6.87 6.63
N ASP A 195 16.04 -5.54 6.54
CA ASP A 195 14.90 -4.69 6.86
C ASP A 195 14.03 -4.48 5.63
N LYS A 196 12.74 -4.78 5.79
CA LYS A 196 11.69 -4.62 4.79
C LYS A 196 10.69 -3.60 5.29
N ARG A 197 10.20 -2.78 4.37
CA ARG A 197 9.09 -1.85 4.63
C ARG A 197 8.01 -2.04 3.57
N LEU A 198 6.79 -2.35 4.00
CA LEU A 198 5.66 -2.48 3.09
C LEU A 198 5.35 -1.10 2.47
N VAL A 199 5.03 -1.09 1.18
CA VAL A 199 4.74 0.13 0.43
C VAL A 199 3.30 0.11 -0.07
N VAL A 200 2.87 -1.02 -0.62
CA VAL A 200 1.53 -1.18 -1.18
C VAL A 200 1.00 -2.57 -0.83
N ALA A 201 -0.30 -2.63 -0.54
CA ALA A 201 -1.02 -3.88 -0.37
C ALA A 201 -2.40 -3.76 -1.03
N THR A 202 -2.71 -4.65 -1.97
CA THR A 202 -3.93 -4.60 -2.78
C THR A 202 -4.55 -5.97 -2.89
N VAL A 203 -5.88 -6.02 -2.81
CA VAL A 203 -6.65 -7.24 -3.05
C VAL A 203 -7.49 -7.02 -4.31
N THR A 204 -7.18 -7.78 -5.34
CA THR A 204 -7.92 -7.82 -6.60
C THR A 204 -8.85 -9.02 -6.61
N LEU A 205 -10.10 -8.74 -6.94
CA LEU A 205 -11.19 -9.71 -7.03
C LEU A 205 -11.50 -9.95 -8.51
N ASP A 206 -11.48 -11.20 -8.92
CA ASP A 206 -11.65 -11.60 -10.32
C ASP A 206 -12.56 -12.83 -10.46
N GLU A 207 -12.95 -13.11 -11.70
CA GLU A 207 -13.75 -14.25 -12.12
C GLU A 207 -15.06 -14.37 -11.32
N TYR A 208 -16.02 -13.52 -11.67
CA TYR A 208 -17.28 -13.44 -10.94
C TYR A 208 -18.32 -14.46 -11.40
N VAL A 209 -18.93 -15.14 -10.45
CA VAL A 209 -20.03 -16.10 -10.64
C VAL A 209 -21.24 -15.70 -9.80
N SER A 210 -22.45 -15.98 -10.25
CA SER A 210 -23.65 -15.67 -9.47
C SER A 210 -23.69 -16.47 -8.16
N ALA A 211 -24.13 -15.85 -7.06
CA ALA A 211 -24.19 -16.50 -5.75
C ALA A 211 -25.01 -17.81 -5.73
N ASN A 212 -26.01 -17.94 -6.61
CA ASN A 212 -26.83 -19.15 -6.73
C ASN A 212 -26.13 -20.32 -7.42
N SER A 213 -25.14 -20.04 -8.27
CA SER A 213 -24.36 -21.05 -9.00
C SER A 213 -22.97 -21.27 -8.40
N HIS A 214 -22.63 -20.50 -7.36
CA HIS A 214 -21.34 -20.57 -6.68
C HIS A 214 -21.31 -21.76 -5.73
N ASP A 215 -20.19 -22.48 -5.68
CA ASP A 215 -20.00 -23.67 -4.83
C ASP A 215 -19.48 -23.34 -3.42
N GLY A 216 -19.21 -22.06 -3.17
CA GLY A 216 -18.70 -21.55 -1.91
C GLY A 216 -17.18 -21.55 -1.82
N THR A 217 -16.47 -21.89 -2.90
CA THR A 217 -15.00 -21.95 -2.94
C THR A 217 -14.41 -20.75 -3.67
N TYR A 218 -13.20 -20.35 -3.28
CA TYR A 218 -12.41 -19.36 -4.02
C TYR A 218 -10.93 -19.69 -3.93
N THR A 219 -10.17 -19.24 -4.92
CA THR A 219 -8.73 -19.38 -4.97
C THR A 219 -8.08 -18.10 -4.46
N LEU A 220 -7.35 -18.17 -3.37
CA LEU A 220 -6.56 -17.07 -2.81
C LEU A 220 -5.12 -17.18 -3.27
N THR A 221 -4.64 -16.20 -4.02
CA THR A 221 -3.24 -16.09 -4.41
C THR A 221 -2.60 -14.96 -3.62
N ILE A 222 -1.57 -15.27 -2.82
CA ILE A 222 -0.84 -14.25 -2.04
C ILE A 222 0.54 -14.11 -2.68
N THR A 223 0.88 -12.88 -3.08
CA THR A 223 2.18 -12.54 -3.67
C THR A 223 2.88 -11.49 -2.84
N THR A 224 4.15 -11.73 -2.52
CA THR A 224 5.04 -10.75 -1.89
C THR A 224 6.26 -10.54 -2.77
N ALA A 225 6.60 -9.28 -3.05
CA ALA A 225 7.73 -8.95 -3.92
C ALA A 225 8.36 -7.60 -3.56
N ALA A 226 9.68 -7.51 -3.74
CA ALA A 226 10.42 -6.27 -3.61
C ALA A 226 10.23 -5.37 -4.84
N LEU A 227 10.07 -4.07 -4.61
CA LEU A 227 9.93 -3.07 -5.67
C LEU A 227 11.28 -2.63 -6.23
N GLY A 228 11.31 -2.36 -7.54
CA GLY A 228 12.45 -1.74 -8.21
C GLY A 228 12.58 -0.24 -7.91
N TRP A 229 13.73 0.34 -8.25
CA TRP A 229 14.02 1.76 -7.96
C TRP A 229 12.99 2.72 -8.57
N PHE A 230 12.55 2.48 -9.81
CA PHE A 230 11.55 3.33 -10.47
C PHE A 230 10.15 3.16 -9.89
N ASP A 231 9.80 1.95 -9.47
CA ASP A 231 8.50 1.70 -8.86
C ASP A 231 8.45 2.34 -7.46
N LEU A 232 9.53 2.22 -6.68
CA LEU A 232 9.70 2.96 -5.42
C LEU A 232 9.60 4.48 -5.61
N LEU A 233 10.19 5.00 -6.70
CA LEU A 233 10.06 6.40 -7.07
C LEU A 233 8.59 6.77 -7.31
N ASN A 234 7.87 5.98 -8.11
CA ASN A 234 6.48 6.22 -8.50
C ASN A 234 5.52 6.10 -7.31
N PHE A 235 5.78 5.18 -6.38
CA PHE A 235 5.00 4.99 -5.15
C PHE A 235 5.38 5.95 -4.01
N PHE A 236 6.26 6.93 -4.26
CA PHE A 236 6.69 7.89 -3.25
C PHE A 236 7.35 7.25 -2.01
N ALA A 237 8.05 6.12 -2.18
CA ALA A 237 8.56 5.31 -1.07
C ALA A 237 9.92 5.80 -0.49
N PHE A 238 10.59 6.75 -1.14
CA PHE A 238 11.86 7.31 -0.66
C PHE A 238 11.68 8.41 0.40
N ASP A 239 12.78 8.82 1.03
CA ASP A 239 12.75 9.91 2.00
C ASP A 239 12.30 11.24 1.37
N PHE A 240 11.65 12.08 2.18
CA PHE A 240 11.16 13.40 1.77
C PHE A 240 12.26 14.27 1.17
N MET A 241 13.47 14.24 1.74
CA MET A 241 14.58 15.07 1.25
C MET A 241 15.03 14.67 -0.15
N PHE A 242 14.91 13.39 -0.50
CA PHE A 242 15.21 12.90 -1.85
C PHE A 242 14.25 13.54 -2.88
N TYR A 243 12.94 13.51 -2.62
CA TYR A 243 11.95 14.11 -3.53
C TYR A 243 12.11 15.62 -3.66
N LEU A 244 12.41 16.32 -2.56
CA LEU A 244 12.69 17.75 -2.59
C LEU A 244 13.85 18.08 -3.55
N VAL A 245 14.96 17.36 -3.44
CA VAL A 245 16.13 17.57 -4.30
C VAL A 245 15.80 17.19 -5.75
N LEU A 246 15.12 16.07 -5.97
CA LEU A 246 14.72 15.61 -7.29
C LEU A 246 13.86 16.64 -8.02
N PHE A 247 12.83 17.18 -7.36
CA PHE A 247 11.94 18.17 -7.96
C PHE A 247 12.65 19.50 -8.23
N VAL A 248 13.58 19.92 -7.37
CA VAL A 248 14.42 21.10 -7.62
C VAL A 248 15.32 20.86 -8.84
N ALA A 249 15.93 19.68 -8.97
CA ALA A 249 16.80 19.34 -10.09
C ALA A 249 16.03 19.29 -11.42
N ILE A 250 14.85 18.65 -11.45
CA ILE A 250 13.97 18.59 -12.62
C ILE A 250 13.50 20.01 -13.00
N GLY A 251 13.12 20.83 -12.02
CA GLY A 251 12.75 22.23 -12.24
C GLY A 251 13.89 23.05 -12.83
N PHE A 252 15.11 22.87 -12.31
CA PHE A 252 16.31 23.54 -12.85
C PHE A 252 16.59 23.10 -14.29
N LEU A 253 16.51 21.80 -14.59
CA LEU A 253 16.71 21.27 -15.93
C LEU A 253 15.68 21.83 -16.93
N ALA A 254 14.42 21.96 -16.54
CA ALA A 254 13.40 22.59 -17.37
C ALA A 254 13.72 24.05 -17.70
N VAL A 255 14.20 24.83 -16.71
CA VAL A 255 14.65 26.22 -16.93
C VAL A 255 15.83 26.28 -17.90
N VAL A 256 16.81 25.38 -17.75
CA VAL A 256 17.97 25.30 -18.65
C VAL A 256 17.52 24.99 -20.07
N LEU A 257 16.61 24.03 -20.28
CA LEU A 257 16.11 23.69 -21.62
C LEU A 257 15.38 24.85 -22.28
N ILE A 258 14.53 25.57 -21.54
CA ILE A 258 13.84 26.77 -22.04
C ILE A 258 14.86 27.86 -22.40
N PHE A 259 15.87 28.06 -21.55
CA PHE A 259 16.94 29.01 -21.81
C PHE A 259 17.76 28.64 -23.05
N SER A 260 18.08 27.35 -23.24
CA SER A 260 18.75 26.86 -24.45
C SER A 260 17.92 27.12 -25.70
N PHE A 261 16.61 26.84 -25.66
CA PHE A 261 15.72 27.14 -26.78
C PHE A 261 15.65 28.65 -27.07
N TRP A 262 15.51 29.47 -26.03
CA TRP A 262 15.56 30.92 -26.14
C TRP A 262 16.87 31.41 -26.77
N LEU A 263 18.01 30.84 -26.37
CA LEU A 263 19.33 31.18 -26.89
C LEU A 263 19.47 30.82 -28.37
N VAL A 264 19.01 29.64 -28.79
CA VAL A 264 18.98 29.23 -30.20
C VAL A 264 18.14 30.21 -31.03
N VAL A 265 16.90 30.48 -30.61
CA VAL A 265 16.01 31.45 -31.30
C VAL A 265 16.66 32.83 -31.36
N ARG A 266 17.39 33.24 -30.32
CA ARG A 266 18.08 34.54 -30.29
C ARG A 266 19.27 34.60 -31.24
N ILE A 267 20.02 33.51 -31.42
CA ILE A 267 21.17 33.46 -32.34
C ILE A 267 20.69 33.44 -33.80
N PHE A 268 19.64 32.68 -34.10
CA PHE A 268 19.18 32.48 -35.49
C PHE A 268 18.12 33.48 -35.94
N THR A 269 17.77 34.48 -35.13
CA THR A 269 16.81 35.49 -35.53
C THR A 269 17.41 36.44 -36.58
N LEU A 270 16.74 36.58 -37.71
CA LEU A 270 17.09 37.54 -38.77
C LEU A 270 16.62 38.97 -38.45
N LEU A 271 15.92 39.18 -37.33
CA LEU A 271 15.47 40.51 -36.93
C LEU A 271 16.67 41.37 -36.49
N LYS A 272 16.82 42.55 -37.09
CA LYS A 272 17.87 43.53 -36.79
C LYS A 272 17.85 43.99 -35.33
N ASP A 273 16.65 44.16 -34.77
CA ASP A 273 16.43 44.56 -33.37
C ASP A 273 15.47 43.58 -32.70
N PRO A 274 15.97 42.42 -32.23
CA PRO A 274 15.10 41.45 -31.58
C PRO A 274 14.66 41.99 -30.21
N PRO A 275 13.35 41.88 -29.87
CA PRO A 275 12.78 42.50 -28.69
C PRO A 275 13.55 42.12 -27.42
N ARG A 276 13.79 43.08 -26.53
CA ARG A 276 14.53 42.83 -25.29
C ARG A 276 13.72 41.90 -24.40
N PHE A 277 14.36 40.87 -23.87
CA PHE A 277 13.72 39.99 -22.90
C PHE A 277 13.41 40.77 -21.63
N ARG A 278 12.12 41.01 -21.37
CA ARG A 278 11.63 41.73 -20.21
C ARG A 278 11.32 40.73 -19.09
N PHE A 279 12.38 40.16 -18.51
CA PHE A 279 12.24 39.11 -17.49
C PHE A 279 11.38 39.58 -16.31
N LEU A 280 11.65 40.77 -15.75
CA LEU A 280 10.91 41.27 -14.60
C LEU A 280 9.40 41.45 -14.87
N PRO A 281 8.98 42.12 -15.97
CA PRO A 281 7.57 42.16 -16.33
C PRO A 281 6.94 40.78 -16.57
N TYR A 282 7.66 39.87 -17.22
CA TYR A 282 7.18 38.51 -17.47
C TYR A 282 7.00 37.71 -16.18
N LEU A 283 8.00 37.73 -15.31
CA LEU A 283 7.99 37.08 -14.00
C LEU A 283 6.83 37.62 -13.14
N ARG A 284 6.60 38.93 -13.16
CA ARG A 284 5.48 39.56 -12.45
C ARG A 284 4.12 39.08 -12.99
N ILE A 285 3.98 38.87 -14.29
CA ILE A 285 2.74 38.38 -14.91
C ILE A 285 2.54 36.89 -14.61
N MET A 286 3.60 36.09 -14.62
CA MET A 286 3.53 34.64 -14.39
C MET A 286 3.33 34.29 -12.91
N ILE A 287 4.08 34.93 -12.01
CA ILE A 287 4.06 34.63 -10.57
C ILE A 287 3.01 35.44 -9.81
N GLY A 288 2.62 36.62 -10.34
CA GLY A 288 1.66 37.51 -9.69
C GLY A 288 0.32 36.83 -9.37
N PRO A 289 -0.39 36.27 -10.35
CA PRO A 289 -1.69 35.63 -10.12
C PRO A 289 -1.62 34.41 -9.18
N PRO A 290 -0.65 33.48 -9.30
CA PRO A 290 -0.48 32.39 -8.34
C PRO A 290 -0.22 32.86 -6.91
N LEU A 291 0.67 33.85 -6.71
CA LEU A 291 0.93 34.38 -5.36
C LEU A 291 -0.28 35.09 -4.76
N LEU A 292 -1.05 35.81 -5.59
CA LEU A 292 -2.32 36.41 -5.17
C LEU A 292 -3.33 35.33 -4.80
N GLY A 293 -3.42 34.25 -5.57
CA GLY A 293 -4.27 33.09 -5.29
C GLY A 293 -3.90 32.39 -3.98
N VAL A 294 -2.62 32.09 -3.77
CA VAL A 294 -2.12 31.51 -2.51
C VAL A 294 -2.36 32.46 -1.35
N GLY A 295 -2.08 33.76 -1.51
CA GLY A 295 -2.30 34.75 -0.47
C GLY A 295 -3.78 34.87 -0.07
N LEU A 296 -4.68 34.94 -1.05
CA LEU A 296 -6.13 34.98 -0.82
C LEU A 296 -6.67 33.67 -0.26
N GLY A 297 -6.11 32.52 -0.66
CA GLY A 297 -6.48 31.20 -0.13
C GLY A 297 -5.98 30.96 1.30
N MET A 298 -4.82 31.49 1.66
CA MET A 298 -4.26 31.37 3.01
C MET A 298 -4.92 32.33 4.02
N ALA A 299 -5.46 33.46 3.57
CA ALA A 299 -6.14 34.44 4.43
C ALA A 299 -7.27 33.85 5.31
N PRO A 300 -8.26 33.09 4.78
CA PRO A 300 -9.30 32.48 5.61
C PRO A 300 -8.75 31.43 6.58
N PHE A 301 -7.70 30.69 6.18
CA PHE A 301 -7.05 29.71 7.04
C PHE A 301 -6.37 30.38 8.25
N PHE A 302 -5.63 31.47 8.01
CA PHE A 302 -5.02 32.26 9.08
C PHE A 302 -6.06 32.91 10.00
N VAL A 303 -7.14 33.46 9.45
CA VAL A 303 -8.22 34.06 10.24
C VAL A 303 -8.93 33.01 11.09
N ALA A 304 -9.24 31.84 10.54
CA ALA A 304 -9.84 30.74 11.29
C ALA A 304 -8.89 30.22 12.39
N GLN A 305 -7.61 30.01 12.07
CA GLN A 305 -6.63 29.49 13.02
C GLN A 305 -6.36 30.47 14.17
N THR A 306 -6.25 31.76 13.89
CA THR A 306 -6.07 32.79 14.92
C THR A 306 -7.35 33.04 15.73
N GLY A 307 -8.52 33.02 15.08
CA GLY A 307 -9.82 33.16 15.74
C GLY A 307 -10.13 32.00 16.68
N LEU A 308 -9.92 30.76 16.23
CA LEU A 308 -10.09 29.57 17.08
C LEU A 308 -9.12 29.57 18.25
N ARG A 309 -7.83 29.90 18.02
CA ARG A 309 -6.85 30.01 19.11
C ARG A 309 -7.24 31.07 20.13
N PHE A 310 -7.67 32.26 19.68
CA PHE A 310 -8.13 33.31 20.59
C PHE A 310 -9.33 32.87 21.43
N PHE A 311 -10.29 32.17 20.82
CA PHE A 311 -11.48 31.66 21.51
C PHE A 311 -11.16 30.59 22.55
N PHE A 312 -10.21 29.69 22.28
CA PHE A 312 -9.80 28.64 23.24
C PHE A 312 -8.84 29.12 24.33
N THR A 313 -8.24 30.30 24.20
CA THR A 313 -7.35 30.91 25.22
C THR A 313 -8.07 31.89 26.16
N LEU A 314 -9.35 32.18 25.92
CA LEU A 314 -10.25 32.96 26.79
C LEU A 314 -11.02 32.04 27.73
#